data_AF-G2FTH1-F1
#
_entry.id   AF-G2FTH1-F1
#
_cell.length_a   1.000
_cell.length_b   1.000
_cell.length_c   1.000
_cell.angle_alpha   90.00
_cell.angle_beta   90.00
_cell.angle_gamma   90.00
#
_symmetry.space_group_name_H-M   'P 1'
#
loop_
_entity.id
_entity.type
_entity.pdbx_description
1 polymer ?
#
loop_
_entity_poly.entity_id
_entity_poly.type
_entity_poly.pdbx_seq_one_letter_code
_entity_poly.pdbx_strand_id
1 'polypeptide(L)'
;MQINKIGNKKELLILAGVASGIIFIFIPLIINETYKVNRGYVTIWDASDVLIFYGSLLTFFGTVALGISSIVQSNRANEINSRLSQLEQERFKNDLQPFVIVSDWKLEATRLLEIIQAPQKLYIQVGIIKLEHNEVSLCLSLFFTNTSNSFATVYYSNAKVYKKDTYIQDWYNSTSNQPNPNLYLKSGETGEIVFYCTEEEMVTFRGTNIKFGLILSNRFSENYKETLDIIIPHLGKTHDAWYVTLNPQNYLIQKCNEF
;
A
#
# COMPACT_ATOMS: atom_id res chain seq x y z
N MET A 1 14.24 -26.43 15.85
CA MET A 1 15.49 -26.43 16.66
C MET A 1 15.43 -25.27 17.66
N GLN A 2 14.65 -25.42 18.72
CA GLN A 2 14.20 -24.31 19.60
C GLN A 2 13.99 -24.80 21.04
N ILE A 3 14.91 -25.59 21.63
CA ILE A 3 14.79 -26.01 23.04
C ILE A 3 16.19 -26.17 23.64
N ASN A 4 16.82 -25.07 24.07
CA ASN A 4 17.90 -25.13 25.08
C ASN A 4 18.28 -23.76 25.71
N LYS A 5 17.50 -22.69 25.49
CA LYS A 5 17.87 -21.34 25.96
C LYS A 5 17.27 -20.94 27.32
N ILE A 6 16.31 -21.71 27.86
CA ILE A 6 15.58 -21.36 29.08
C ILE A 6 16.19 -21.97 30.36
N GLY A 7 16.86 -23.14 30.27
CA GLY A 7 17.53 -23.78 31.43
C GLY A 7 18.69 -22.95 31.99
N ASN A 8 19.53 -22.41 31.11
CA ASN A 8 20.75 -21.70 31.50
C ASN A 8 20.48 -20.37 32.24
N LYS A 9 19.35 -19.68 31.97
CA LYS A 9 19.01 -18.41 32.64
C LYS A 9 18.63 -18.59 34.12
N LYS A 10 17.90 -19.67 34.45
CA LYS A 10 17.48 -19.92 35.84
C LYS A 10 18.66 -20.36 36.70
N GLU A 11 19.52 -21.22 36.17
CA GLU A 11 20.75 -21.65 36.86
C GLU A 11 21.72 -20.49 37.06
N LEU A 12 21.88 -19.61 36.06
CA LEU A 12 22.71 -18.39 36.17
C LEU A 12 22.16 -17.41 37.23
N LEU A 13 20.83 -17.26 37.33
CA LEU A 13 20.19 -16.43 38.37
C LEU A 13 20.38 -17.01 39.77
N ILE A 14 20.29 -18.33 39.93
CA ILE A 14 20.53 -19.01 41.20
C ILE A 14 22.00 -18.86 41.62
N LEU A 15 22.94 -19.06 40.68
CA LEU A 15 24.38 -18.94 40.94
C LEU A 15 24.77 -17.50 41.30
N ALA A 16 24.19 -16.52 40.61
CA ALA A 16 24.37 -15.09 40.94
C ALA A 16 23.80 -14.74 42.33
N GLY A 17 22.65 -15.31 42.70
CA GLY A 17 22.06 -15.15 44.03
C GLY A 17 22.94 -15.75 45.14
N VAL A 18 23.48 -16.95 44.93
CA VAL A 18 24.39 -17.60 45.90
C VAL A 18 25.70 -16.83 46.03
N ALA A 19 26.31 -16.38 44.94
CA ALA A 19 27.53 -15.57 44.96
C ALA A 19 27.31 -14.22 45.67
N SER A 20 26.16 -13.57 45.45
CA SER A 20 25.77 -12.35 46.17
C SER A 20 25.65 -12.58 47.69
N GLY A 21 25.07 -13.70 48.11
CA GLY A 21 24.93 -14.06 49.53
C GLY A 21 26.28 -14.31 50.23
N ILE A 22 27.22 -14.96 49.54
CA ILE A 22 28.58 -15.18 50.05
C ILE A 22 29.30 -13.83 50.24
N ILE A 23 29.22 -12.94 49.26
CA ILE A 23 29.81 -11.60 49.32
C ILE A 23 29.22 -10.78 50.49
N PHE A 24 27.91 -10.90 50.73
CA PHE A 24 27.19 -10.22 51.82
C PHE A 24 27.69 -10.60 53.23
N ILE A 25 28.16 -11.85 53.40
CA ILE A 25 28.65 -12.38 54.69
C ILE A 25 30.16 -12.14 54.84
N PHE A 26 30.93 -12.36 53.77
CA PHE A 26 32.39 -12.33 53.84
C PHE A 26 32.98 -10.91 53.79
N ILE A 27 32.36 -9.95 53.10
CA ILE A 27 32.89 -8.57 53.06
C ILE A 27 32.94 -7.93 54.46
N PRO A 28 31.88 -7.96 55.29
CA PRO A 28 31.94 -7.42 56.65
C PRO A 28 33.01 -8.10 57.52
N LEU A 29 33.20 -9.41 57.36
CA LEU A 29 34.26 -10.16 58.07
C LEU A 29 35.66 -9.73 57.64
N ILE A 30 35.90 -9.58 56.34
CA ILE A 30 37.21 -9.16 55.80
C ILE A 30 37.51 -7.70 56.19
N ILE A 31 36.52 -6.81 56.15
CA ILE A 31 36.70 -5.43 56.60
C ILE A 31 36.99 -5.43 58.11
N ASN A 32 36.23 -6.18 58.91
CA ASN A 32 36.48 -6.29 60.35
C ASN A 32 37.88 -6.83 60.67
N GLU A 33 38.41 -7.80 59.92
CA GLU A 33 39.78 -8.30 60.09
C GLU A 33 40.86 -7.30 59.64
N THR A 34 40.63 -6.54 58.57
CA THR A 34 41.59 -5.52 58.11
C THR A 34 41.71 -4.34 59.08
N TYR A 35 40.64 -4.02 59.83
CA TYR A 35 40.69 -3.05 60.93
C TYR A 35 41.43 -3.55 62.19
N LYS A 36 41.70 -4.86 62.30
CA LYS A 36 42.42 -5.46 63.44
C LYS A 36 43.94 -5.44 63.30
N VAL A 37 44.46 -5.05 62.13
CA VAL A 37 45.90 -4.87 61.92
C VAL A 37 46.37 -3.71 62.81
N ASN A 38 47.00 -4.04 63.94
CA ASN A 38 47.57 -3.19 65.01
C ASN A 38 46.76 -2.88 66.29
N ARG A 39 45.54 -3.36 66.52
CA ARG A 39 44.92 -3.34 67.87
C ARG A 39 44.08 -4.60 68.11
N GLY A 40 44.25 -5.22 69.29
CA GLY A 40 43.58 -6.45 69.69
C GLY A 40 42.04 -6.38 69.65
N TYR A 41 41.39 -7.55 69.81
CA TYR A 41 39.94 -7.83 69.63
C TYR A 41 38.97 -6.78 70.18
N VAL A 42 38.77 -5.67 69.47
CA VAL A 42 37.68 -4.71 69.65
C VAL A 42 37.07 -4.47 68.28
N THR A 43 35.79 -4.82 68.11
CA THR A 43 35.03 -4.51 66.90
C THR A 43 34.84 -3.00 66.81
N ILE A 44 35.37 -2.37 65.77
CA ILE A 44 35.34 -0.89 65.57
C ILE A 44 34.07 -0.44 64.84
N TRP A 45 33.30 -1.36 64.24
CA TRP A 45 32.08 -1.00 63.52
C TRP A 45 30.99 -0.55 64.47
N ASP A 46 30.56 0.70 64.33
CA ASP A 46 29.34 1.17 64.95
C ASP A 46 28.12 0.62 64.18
N ALA A 47 26.98 0.46 64.85
CA ALA A 47 25.76 -0.06 64.23
C ALA A 47 25.33 0.79 63.02
N SER A 48 25.64 2.09 63.06
CA SER A 48 25.44 3.03 61.96
C SER A 48 26.23 2.65 60.69
N ASP A 49 27.50 2.26 60.83
CA ASP A 49 28.37 1.94 59.69
C ASP A 49 27.93 0.64 58.99
N VAL A 50 27.50 -0.35 59.78
CA VAL A 50 26.93 -1.62 59.27
C VAL A 50 25.69 -1.34 58.42
N LEU A 51 24.81 -0.48 58.92
CA LEU A 51 23.53 -0.17 58.28
C LEU A 51 23.74 0.58 56.95
N ILE A 52 24.66 1.54 56.93
CA ILE A 52 25.00 2.32 55.72
C ILE A 52 25.61 1.43 54.64
N PHE A 53 26.49 0.48 55.01
CA PHE A 53 27.07 -0.48 54.07
C PHE A 53 25.99 -1.30 53.36
N TYR A 54 25.03 -1.85 54.13
CA TYR A 54 23.94 -2.64 53.55
C TYR A 54 22.94 -1.79 52.75
N GLY A 55 22.67 -0.55 53.18
CA GLY A 55 21.85 0.40 52.39
C GLY A 55 22.48 0.73 51.03
N SER A 56 23.81 0.86 51.00
CA SER A 56 24.58 1.11 49.77
C SER A 56 24.53 -0.08 48.82
N LEU A 57 24.70 -1.30 49.36
CA LEU A 57 24.56 -2.55 48.60
C LEU A 57 23.15 -2.72 48.02
N LEU A 58 22.11 -2.46 48.81
CA LEU A 58 20.72 -2.56 48.35
C LEU A 58 20.44 -1.57 47.21
N THR A 59 20.94 -0.33 47.34
CA THR A 59 20.81 0.71 46.31
C THR A 59 21.55 0.33 45.04
N PHE A 60 22.74 -0.26 45.17
CA PHE A 60 23.50 -0.78 44.04
C PHE A 60 22.72 -1.85 43.28
N PHE A 61 22.19 -2.86 43.97
CA PHE A 61 21.37 -3.91 43.33
C PHE A 61 20.08 -3.37 42.72
N GLY A 62 19.42 -2.42 43.37
CA GLY A 62 18.24 -1.73 42.82
C GLY A 62 18.58 -1.00 41.52
N THR A 63 19.71 -0.28 41.48
CA THR A 63 20.17 0.45 40.29
C THR A 63 20.54 -0.51 39.15
N VAL A 64 21.20 -1.62 39.45
CA VAL A 64 21.53 -2.65 38.45
C VAL A 64 20.26 -3.29 37.88
N ALA A 65 19.30 -3.65 38.73
CA ALA A 65 18.01 -4.23 38.31
C ALA A 65 17.20 -3.25 37.44
N LEU A 66 17.18 -1.97 37.82
CA LEU A 66 16.59 -0.89 37.03
C LEU A 66 17.30 -0.72 35.69
N GLY A 67 18.64 -0.72 35.66
CA GLY A 67 19.42 -0.65 34.44
C GLY A 67 19.11 -1.79 33.46
N ILE A 68 19.07 -3.03 33.96
CA ILE A 68 18.70 -4.21 33.16
C ILE A 68 17.27 -4.07 32.63
N SER A 69 16.33 -3.65 33.47
CA SER A 69 14.93 -3.45 33.09
C SER A 69 14.78 -2.35 32.04
N SER A 70 15.53 -1.27 32.16
CA SER A 70 15.59 -0.17 31.19
C SER A 70 16.16 -0.62 29.84
N ILE A 71 17.21 -1.44 29.83
CA ILE A 71 17.78 -2.00 28.59
C ILE A 71 16.77 -2.92 27.91
N VAL A 72 16.10 -3.80 28.66
CA VAL A 72 15.08 -4.71 28.10
C VAL A 72 13.89 -3.93 27.53
N GLN A 73 13.41 -2.92 28.25
CA GLN A 73 12.34 -2.05 27.77
C GLN A 73 12.75 -1.26 26.52
N SER A 74 13.96 -0.70 26.51
CA SER A 74 14.51 0.04 25.37
C SER A 74 14.62 -0.85 24.13
N ASN A 75 15.14 -2.07 24.27
CA ASN A 75 15.23 -3.02 23.16
C ASN A 75 13.85 -3.39 22.61
N ARG A 76 12.85 -3.62 23.48
CA ARG A 76 11.47 -3.89 23.05
C ARG A 76 10.83 -2.68 22.37
N ALA A 77 11.05 -1.47 22.90
CA ALA A 77 10.56 -0.24 22.30
C ALA A 77 11.16 -0.03 20.90
N ASN A 78 12.44 -0.32 20.72
CA ASN A 78 13.11 -0.22 19.43
C ASN A 78 12.58 -1.25 18.42
N GLU A 79 12.27 -2.47 18.85
CA GLU A 79 11.63 -3.50 18.01
C GLU A 79 10.20 -3.10 17.59
N ILE A 80 9.43 -2.50 18.50
CA ILE A 80 8.09 -1.99 18.18
C ILE A 80 8.17 -0.82 17.20
N ASN A 81 9.08 0.13 17.44
CA ASN A 81 9.26 1.30 16.56
C ASN A 81 9.68 0.89 15.15
N SER A 82 10.58 -0.08 14.99
CA SER A 82 11.00 -0.54 13.67
C SER A 82 9.84 -1.20 12.92
N ARG A 83 9.03 -2.03 13.60
CA ARG A 83 7.81 -2.61 13.03
C ARG A 83 6.78 -1.56 12.64
N LEU A 84 6.54 -0.57 13.51
CA LEU A 84 5.61 0.53 13.23
C LEU A 84 6.05 1.34 12.03
N SER A 85 7.34 1.67 11.92
CA SER A 85 7.88 2.41 10.77
C SER A 85 7.68 1.64 9.45
N GLN A 86 7.88 0.32 9.45
CA GLN A 86 7.62 -0.52 8.28
C GLN A 86 6.14 -0.52 7.90
N LEU A 87 5.24 -0.68 8.87
CA LEU A 87 3.79 -0.64 8.62
C LEU A 87 3.32 0.73 8.10
N GLU A 88 3.88 1.82 8.62
CA GLU A 88 3.59 3.17 8.14
C GLU A 88 4.06 3.36 6.69
N GLN A 89 5.25 2.86 6.33
CA GLN A 89 5.75 2.91 4.96
C GLN A 89 4.88 2.09 4.00
N GLU A 90 4.48 0.88 4.40
CA GLU A 90 3.57 0.05 3.60
C GLU A 90 2.20 0.72 3.41
N ARG A 91 1.65 1.27 4.50
CA ARG A 91 0.39 2.02 4.44
C ARG A 91 0.51 3.22 3.51
N PHE A 92 1.57 4.01 3.65
CA PHE A 92 1.82 5.17 2.80
C PHE A 92 1.94 4.76 1.32
N LYS A 93 2.67 3.69 1.03
CA LYS A 93 2.77 3.14 -0.34
C LYS A 93 1.40 2.76 -0.91
N ASN A 94 0.54 2.12 -0.11
CA ASN A 94 -0.80 1.74 -0.53
C ASN A 94 -1.73 2.95 -0.70
N ASP A 95 -1.65 3.94 0.20
CA ASP A 95 -2.44 5.18 0.13
C ASP A 95 -2.08 6.03 -1.11
N LEU A 96 -0.84 5.93 -1.58
CA LEU A 96 -0.36 6.64 -2.77
C LEU A 96 -0.60 5.91 -4.09
N GLN A 97 -0.96 4.63 -4.04
CA GLN A 97 -1.25 3.86 -5.23
C GLN A 97 -2.62 4.30 -5.76
N PRO A 98 -2.67 4.96 -6.94
CA PRO A 98 -3.94 5.37 -7.53
C PRO A 98 -4.66 4.10 -8.00
N PHE A 99 -5.97 4.04 -7.84
CA PHE A 99 -6.76 2.91 -8.33
C PHE A 99 -8.12 3.39 -8.79
N VAL A 100 -8.54 2.90 -9.95
CA VAL A 100 -9.76 3.36 -10.61
C VAL A 100 -10.62 2.15 -10.95
N ILE A 101 -11.93 2.30 -10.80
CA ILE A 101 -12.88 1.27 -11.20
C ILE A 101 -13.81 1.79 -12.27
N VAL A 102 -14.31 0.89 -13.11
CA VAL A 102 -15.40 1.21 -14.03
C VAL A 102 -16.70 1.08 -13.23
N SER A 103 -17.29 2.21 -12.87
CA SER A 103 -18.47 2.26 -11.99
C SER A 103 -19.78 2.20 -12.76
N ASP A 104 -19.80 2.71 -13.98
CA ASP A 104 -21.00 2.77 -14.82
C ASP A 104 -20.61 2.80 -16.30
N TRP A 105 -21.58 2.62 -17.19
CA TRP A 105 -21.39 2.70 -18.63
C TRP A 105 -22.69 3.02 -19.35
N LYS A 106 -22.57 3.62 -20.53
CA LYS A 106 -23.73 3.92 -21.39
C LYS A 106 -23.36 3.86 -22.86
N LEU A 107 -24.37 3.72 -23.70
CA LEU A 107 -24.23 3.66 -25.14
C LEU A 107 -25.15 4.72 -25.76
N GLU A 108 -24.57 5.71 -26.42
CA GLU A 108 -25.29 6.85 -27.00
C GLU A 108 -24.87 7.04 -28.47
N ALA A 109 -25.81 7.43 -29.33
CA ALA A 109 -25.51 7.76 -30.72
C ALA A 109 -25.29 9.27 -30.87
N THR A 110 -24.15 9.67 -31.42
CA THR A 110 -23.74 11.07 -31.53
C THR A 110 -23.22 11.36 -32.93
N ARG A 111 -23.40 12.58 -33.42
CA ARG A 111 -22.90 13.00 -34.73
C ARG A 111 -21.38 13.18 -34.69
N LEU A 112 -20.69 12.63 -35.68
CA LEU A 112 -19.22 12.70 -35.75
C LEU A 112 -18.67 14.14 -35.71
N LEU A 113 -19.39 15.10 -36.30
CA LEU A 113 -19.01 16.52 -36.28
C LEU A 113 -18.96 17.11 -34.87
N GLU A 114 -19.88 16.71 -33.97
CA GLU A 114 -19.91 17.19 -32.59
C GLU A 114 -18.72 16.67 -31.79
N ILE A 115 -18.28 15.44 -32.09
CA ILE A 115 -17.12 14.81 -31.47
C ILE A 115 -15.81 15.49 -31.93
N ILE A 116 -15.68 15.79 -33.23
CA ILE A 116 -14.43 16.28 -33.81
C ILE A 116 -14.26 17.80 -33.66
N GLN A 117 -15.31 18.59 -33.91
CA GLN A 117 -15.17 20.05 -33.99
C GLN A 117 -15.15 20.71 -32.60
N ALA A 118 -15.92 20.19 -31.65
CA ALA A 118 -16.06 20.77 -30.31
C ALA A 118 -16.21 19.67 -29.24
N PRO A 119 -15.15 18.86 -29.01
CA PRO A 119 -15.20 17.78 -28.04
C PRO A 119 -15.46 18.32 -26.63
N GLN A 120 -16.63 17.99 -26.06
CA GLN A 120 -16.99 18.33 -24.67
C GLN A 120 -16.51 17.29 -23.64
N LYS A 121 -16.10 16.11 -24.12
CA LYS A 121 -15.69 14.96 -23.32
C LYS A 121 -14.40 14.40 -23.89
N LEU A 122 -13.77 13.48 -23.16
CA LEU A 122 -12.63 12.73 -23.67
C LEU A 122 -13.13 11.64 -24.63
N TYR A 123 -12.97 11.87 -25.93
CA TYR A 123 -13.36 10.95 -27.00
C TYR A 123 -12.15 10.22 -27.58
N ILE A 124 -12.25 8.90 -27.64
CA ILE A 124 -11.23 8.00 -28.18
C ILE A 124 -11.85 7.23 -29.35
N GLN A 125 -11.23 7.37 -30.51
CA GLN A 125 -11.64 6.66 -31.71
C GLN A 125 -11.25 5.18 -31.60
N VAL A 126 -12.22 4.31 -31.87
CA VAL A 126 -12.00 2.88 -32.01
C VAL A 126 -12.11 2.52 -33.50
N GLY A 127 -11.11 1.83 -34.02
CA GLY A 127 -11.07 1.45 -35.44
C GLY A 127 -10.81 2.62 -36.39
N ILE A 128 -11.07 2.38 -37.68
CA ILE A 128 -10.88 3.36 -38.74
C ILE A 128 -12.25 3.86 -39.18
N ILE A 129 -12.57 5.10 -38.83
CA ILE A 129 -13.80 5.74 -39.26
C ILE A 129 -13.49 6.53 -40.54
N LYS A 130 -14.25 6.27 -41.61
CA LYS A 130 -14.22 7.10 -42.81
C LYS A 130 -15.02 8.36 -42.52
N LEU A 131 -14.42 9.52 -42.81
CA LEU A 131 -15.07 10.82 -42.62
C LEU A 131 -16.06 11.08 -43.75
N GLU A 132 -17.20 10.40 -43.72
CA GLU A 132 -18.35 10.77 -44.54
C GLU A 132 -19.18 11.81 -43.80
N HIS A 133 -19.44 12.94 -44.46
CA HIS A 133 -20.15 14.05 -43.85
C HIS A 133 -21.57 13.56 -43.51
N ASN A 134 -21.95 13.68 -42.22
CA ASN A 134 -23.28 13.37 -41.66
C ASN A 134 -23.49 11.94 -41.12
N GLU A 135 -22.43 11.15 -40.93
CA GLU A 135 -22.55 9.82 -40.32
C GLU A 135 -22.74 9.90 -38.79
N VAL A 136 -23.61 9.04 -38.26
CA VAL A 136 -23.86 8.88 -36.83
C VAL A 136 -22.89 7.83 -36.30
N SER A 137 -22.16 8.16 -35.23
CA SER A 137 -21.24 7.24 -34.55
C SER A 137 -21.86 6.76 -33.24
N LEU A 138 -21.57 5.51 -32.89
CA LEU A 138 -22.01 4.93 -31.63
C LEU A 138 -20.91 5.11 -30.59
N CYS A 139 -21.28 5.70 -29.46
CA CYS A 139 -20.38 6.11 -28.39
C CYS A 139 -20.61 5.25 -27.15
N LEU A 140 -19.63 4.42 -26.81
CA LEU A 140 -19.54 3.69 -25.56
C LEU A 140 -18.85 4.56 -24.51
N SER A 141 -19.60 5.13 -23.58
CA SER A 141 -19.01 5.86 -22.45
C SER A 141 -18.73 4.91 -21.29
N LEU A 142 -17.51 4.97 -20.77
CA LEU A 142 -17.10 4.30 -19.54
C LEU A 142 -16.85 5.34 -18.45
N PHE A 143 -17.46 5.11 -17.29
CA PHE A 143 -17.31 5.97 -16.13
C PHE A 143 -16.28 5.38 -15.18
N PHE A 144 -15.19 6.10 -14.99
CA PHE A 144 -14.04 5.74 -14.19
C PHE A 144 -14.10 6.49 -12.85
N THR A 145 -14.25 5.75 -11.75
CA THR A 145 -14.29 6.31 -10.40
C THR A 145 -12.99 6.03 -9.67
N ASN A 146 -12.35 7.10 -9.16
CA ASN A 146 -11.16 6.97 -8.35
C ASN A 146 -11.52 6.54 -6.92
N THR A 147 -11.15 5.32 -6.53
CA THR A 147 -11.42 4.80 -5.18
C THR A 147 -10.24 4.96 -4.23
N SER A 148 -9.13 5.56 -4.68
CA SER A 148 -7.98 5.85 -3.83
C SER A 148 -8.24 7.11 -2.99
N ASN A 149 -7.47 7.26 -1.90
CA ASN A 149 -7.55 8.43 -1.00
C ASN A 149 -6.83 9.68 -1.55
N SER A 150 -6.29 9.61 -2.77
CA SER A 150 -5.49 10.68 -3.38
C SER A 150 -6.05 11.08 -4.74
N PHE A 151 -5.64 12.25 -5.21
CA PHE A 151 -5.80 12.63 -6.60
C PHE A 151 -5.07 11.65 -7.52
N ALA A 152 -5.72 11.32 -8.64
CA ALA A 152 -5.18 10.47 -9.69
C ALA A 152 -5.42 11.10 -11.06
N THR A 153 -4.41 11.04 -11.92
CA THR A 153 -4.54 11.32 -13.34
C THR A 153 -4.71 10.00 -14.07
N VAL A 154 -5.73 9.87 -14.89
CA VAL A 154 -6.02 8.67 -15.69
C VAL A 154 -5.74 8.98 -17.15
N TYR A 155 -4.89 8.17 -17.77
CA TYR A 155 -4.58 8.21 -19.18
C TYR A 155 -4.88 6.87 -19.81
N TYR A 156 -5.67 6.88 -20.89
CA TYR A 156 -5.91 5.68 -21.67
C TYR A 156 -4.70 5.34 -22.54
N SER A 157 -4.13 4.14 -22.37
CA SER A 157 -2.96 3.70 -23.14
C SER A 157 -3.37 2.96 -24.41
N ASN A 158 -4.08 1.84 -24.24
CA ASN A 158 -4.60 0.99 -25.31
C ASN A 158 -5.59 -0.02 -24.72
N ALA A 159 -6.28 -0.74 -25.59
CA ALA A 159 -6.98 -1.95 -25.23
C ALA A 159 -6.84 -3.01 -26.32
N LYS A 160 -6.96 -4.29 -25.95
CA LYS A 160 -6.86 -5.43 -26.87
C LYS A 160 -8.15 -6.24 -26.83
N VAL A 161 -8.74 -6.48 -27.99
CA VAL A 161 -10.02 -7.19 -28.11
C VAL A 161 -9.81 -8.66 -28.45
N TYR A 162 -10.48 -9.54 -27.71
CA TYR A 162 -10.45 -10.98 -27.88
C TYR A 162 -11.88 -11.54 -28.00
N LYS A 163 -12.06 -12.59 -28.81
CA LYS A 163 -13.30 -13.36 -28.88
C LYS A 163 -12.97 -14.84 -28.86
N LYS A 164 -13.49 -15.55 -27.84
CA LYS A 164 -13.14 -16.96 -27.58
C LYS A 164 -11.61 -17.17 -27.64
N ASP A 165 -10.87 -16.33 -26.91
CA ASP A 165 -9.40 -16.30 -26.82
C ASP A 165 -8.64 -16.00 -28.12
N THR A 166 -9.34 -15.71 -29.22
CA THR A 166 -8.72 -15.26 -30.47
C THR A 166 -8.63 -13.74 -30.48
N TYR A 167 -7.44 -13.22 -30.75
CA TYR A 167 -7.20 -11.79 -30.93
C TYR A 167 -7.96 -11.26 -32.16
N ILE A 168 -8.63 -10.10 -32.02
CA ILE A 168 -9.36 -9.45 -33.10
C ILE A 168 -8.67 -8.16 -33.53
N GLN A 169 -8.58 -7.19 -32.61
CA GLN A 169 -8.06 -5.86 -32.90
C GLN A 169 -7.61 -5.12 -31.65
N ASP A 170 -6.82 -4.07 -31.85
CA ASP A 170 -6.40 -3.12 -30.81
C ASP A 170 -7.28 -1.86 -30.86
N TRP A 171 -7.57 -1.32 -29.69
CA TRP A 171 -8.10 0.03 -29.53
C TRP A 171 -6.93 0.94 -29.18
N TYR A 172 -6.43 1.67 -30.16
CA TYR A 172 -5.32 2.60 -29.97
C TYR A 172 -5.77 3.88 -29.25
N ASN A 173 -4.84 4.60 -28.64
CA ASN A 173 -5.10 5.96 -28.16
C ASN A 173 -5.14 6.92 -29.35
N SER A 174 -6.30 6.99 -29.99
CA SER A 174 -6.55 7.87 -31.13
C SER A 174 -7.56 8.93 -30.72
N THR A 175 -7.09 10.17 -30.53
CA THR A 175 -7.96 11.32 -30.21
C THR A 175 -7.95 12.31 -31.37
N SER A 176 -9.06 13.03 -31.54
CA SER A 176 -9.18 14.10 -32.53
C SER A 176 -9.51 15.40 -31.83
N ASN A 177 -8.78 16.47 -32.18
CA ASN A 177 -8.97 17.83 -31.67
C ASN A 177 -9.01 17.95 -30.13
N GLN A 178 -8.26 17.09 -29.44
CA GLN A 178 -8.21 17.04 -27.97
C GLN A 178 -6.76 17.14 -27.51
N PRO A 179 -6.29 18.35 -27.12
CA PRO A 179 -4.87 18.57 -26.80
C PRO A 179 -4.43 17.87 -25.51
N ASN A 180 -5.35 17.55 -24.59
CA ASN A 180 -5.04 16.88 -23.34
C ASN A 180 -5.92 15.63 -23.15
N PRO A 181 -5.38 14.42 -23.37
CA PRO A 181 -6.13 13.17 -23.23
C PRO A 181 -6.16 12.62 -21.79
N ASN A 182 -5.84 13.46 -20.80
CA ASN A 182 -5.81 13.05 -19.40
C ASN A 182 -7.12 13.39 -18.70
N LEU A 183 -7.60 12.46 -17.89
CA LEU A 183 -8.72 12.65 -16.98
C LEU A 183 -8.18 12.87 -15.56
N TYR A 184 -8.64 13.91 -14.89
CA TYR A 184 -8.18 14.29 -13.56
C TYR A 184 -9.26 13.97 -12.53
N LEU A 185 -8.98 13.05 -11.61
CA LEU A 185 -9.96 12.56 -10.64
C LEU A 185 -9.47 12.78 -9.21
N LYS A 186 -10.25 13.52 -8.43
CA LYS A 186 -10.11 13.54 -6.96
C LYS A 186 -10.58 12.21 -6.37
N SER A 187 -10.29 12.00 -5.10
CA SER A 187 -10.79 10.85 -4.35
C SER A 187 -12.32 10.81 -4.39
N GLY A 188 -12.89 9.68 -4.81
CA GLY A 188 -14.33 9.48 -4.98
C GLY A 188 -14.95 10.16 -6.21
N GLU A 189 -14.17 10.86 -7.02
CA GLU A 189 -14.66 11.51 -8.23
C GLU A 189 -14.76 10.53 -9.39
N THR A 190 -15.78 10.70 -10.21
CA THR A 190 -16.03 9.92 -11.43
C THR A 190 -15.81 10.78 -12.65
N GLY A 191 -15.08 10.26 -13.63
CA GLY A 191 -14.94 10.90 -14.94
C GLY A 191 -15.30 9.96 -16.07
N GLU A 192 -15.56 10.55 -17.23
CA GLU A 192 -16.09 9.85 -18.41
C GLU A 192 -15.04 9.80 -19.52
N ILE A 193 -14.81 8.61 -20.06
CA ILE A 193 -14.07 8.42 -21.32
C ILE A 193 -15.01 7.75 -22.32
N VAL A 194 -15.11 8.33 -23.51
CA VAL A 194 -16.06 7.93 -24.54
C VAL A 194 -15.32 7.29 -25.71
N PHE A 195 -15.63 6.04 -25.99
CA PHE A 195 -15.08 5.28 -27.11
C PHE A 195 -16.09 5.28 -28.26
N TYR A 196 -15.70 5.82 -29.41
CA TYR A 196 -16.63 5.95 -30.55
C TYR A 196 -16.15 5.19 -31.78
N CYS A 197 -17.08 4.53 -32.46
CA CYS A 197 -16.88 3.87 -33.76
C CYS A 197 -18.19 3.86 -34.56
N THR A 198 -18.17 3.25 -35.75
CA THR A 198 -19.38 3.06 -36.55
C THR A 198 -20.34 2.07 -35.86
N GLU A 199 -21.64 2.17 -36.15
CA GLU A 199 -22.64 1.25 -35.58
C GLU A 199 -22.32 -0.22 -35.93
N GLU A 200 -21.91 -0.47 -37.18
CA GLU A 200 -21.53 -1.81 -37.66
C GLU A 200 -20.35 -2.37 -36.86
N GLU A 201 -19.31 -1.57 -36.63
CA GLU A 201 -18.13 -1.98 -35.88
C GLU A 201 -18.47 -2.24 -34.41
N MET A 202 -19.27 -1.38 -33.78
CA MET A 202 -19.65 -1.52 -32.37
C MET A 202 -20.36 -2.85 -32.11
N VAL A 203 -21.24 -3.29 -33.01
CA VAL A 203 -21.96 -4.56 -32.87
C VAL A 203 -21.03 -5.77 -32.91
N THR A 204 -19.87 -5.67 -33.57
CA THR A 204 -18.88 -6.77 -33.62
C THR A 204 -18.30 -7.11 -32.25
N PHE A 205 -18.27 -6.14 -31.34
CA PHE A 205 -17.78 -6.29 -29.96
C PHE A 205 -18.76 -7.04 -29.04
N ARG A 206 -19.94 -7.41 -29.52
CA ARG A 206 -20.84 -8.27 -28.76
C ARG A 206 -20.18 -9.64 -28.49
N GLY A 207 -20.11 -10.00 -27.21
CA GLY A 207 -19.53 -11.25 -26.73
C GLY A 207 -18.01 -11.27 -26.76
N THR A 208 -17.34 -10.12 -26.81
CA THR A 208 -15.88 -10.02 -26.72
C THR A 208 -15.40 -9.74 -25.30
N ASN A 209 -14.12 -10.02 -25.06
CA ASN A 209 -13.37 -9.60 -23.88
C ASN A 209 -12.34 -8.55 -24.33
N ILE A 210 -12.38 -7.37 -23.73
CA ILE A 210 -11.50 -6.26 -24.02
C ILE A 210 -10.56 -6.05 -22.84
N LYS A 211 -9.27 -6.26 -23.06
CA LYS A 211 -8.23 -6.01 -22.07
C LYS A 211 -7.77 -4.57 -22.15
N PHE A 212 -8.20 -3.73 -21.23
CA PHE A 212 -7.83 -2.33 -21.15
C PHE A 212 -6.48 -2.15 -20.44
N GLY A 213 -5.72 -1.16 -20.90
CA GLY A 213 -4.53 -0.64 -20.25
C GLY A 213 -4.69 0.86 -19.99
N LEU A 214 -4.65 1.22 -18.71
CA LEU A 214 -4.64 2.60 -18.22
C LEU A 214 -3.27 2.89 -17.62
N ILE A 215 -2.83 4.14 -17.77
CA ILE A 215 -1.69 4.70 -17.06
C ILE A 215 -2.27 5.66 -16.04
N LEU A 216 -1.99 5.40 -14.77
CA LEU A 216 -2.41 6.21 -13.64
C LEU A 216 -1.20 6.94 -13.06
N SER A 217 -1.31 8.24 -12.86
CA SER A 217 -0.30 9.02 -12.15
C SER A 217 -0.83 9.48 -10.81
N ASN A 218 -0.07 9.29 -9.74
CA ASN A 218 -0.43 9.83 -8.43
C ASN A 218 -0.04 11.32 -8.31
N ARG A 219 -0.35 11.92 -7.16
CA ARG A 219 -0.03 13.33 -6.85
C ARG A 219 1.47 13.68 -6.84
N PHE A 220 2.34 12.68 -6.86
CA PHE A 220 3.81 12.82 -6.92
C PHE A 220 4.36 12.50 -8.31
N SER A 221 3.49 12.39 -9.31
CA SER A 221 3.86 12.04 -10.69
C SER A 221 4.51 10.67 -10.82
N GLU A 222 4.30 9.78 -9.83
CA GLU A 222 4.67 8.37 -9.99
C GLU A 222 3.59 7.67 -10.82
N ASN A 223 4.04 6.86 -11.78
CA ASN A 223 3.18 6.25 -12.76
C ASN A 223 2.94 4.77 -12.46
N TYR A 224 1.73 4.34 -12.70
CA TYR A 224 1.23 2.99 -12.48
C TYR A 224 0.49 2.56 -13.73
N LYS A 225 0.66 1.30 -14.13
CA LYS A 225 -0.16 0.69 -15.16
C LYS A 225 -1.25 -0.13 -14.50
N GLU A 226 -2.49 0.25 -14.76
CA GLU A 226 -3.66 -0.51 -14.37
C GLU A 226 -4.21 -1.23 -15.61
N THR A 227 -4.42 -2.53 -15.50
CA THR A 227 -5.04 -3.34 -16.54
C THR A 227 -6.32 -3.95 -15.99
N LEU A 228 -7.38 -3.95 -16.80
CA LEU A 228 -8.64 -4.60 -16.48
C LEU A 228 -9.21 -5.31 -17.70
N ASP A 229 -10.05 -6.30 -17.48
CA ASP A 229 -10.81 -6.98 -18.53
C ASP A 229 -12.25 -6.47 -18.51
N ILE A 230 -12.77 -6.05 -19.66
CA ILE A 230 -14.19 -5.70 -19.84
C ILE A 230 -14.81 -6.72 -20.77
N ILE A 231 -15.75 -7.51 -20.24
CA ILE A 231 -16.56 -8.41 -21.06
C ILE A 231 -17.82 -7.67 -21.50
N ILE A 232 -18.24 -7.86 -22.75
CA ILE A 232 -19.50 -7.32 -23.30
C ILE A 232 -20.47 -8.47 -23.58
N PRO A 233 -21.25 -8.96 -22.60
CA PRO A 233 -22.17 -10.08 -22.84
C PRO A 233 -23.31 -9.72 -23.80
N HIS A 234 -23.85 -8.51 -23.66
CA HIS A 234 -25.02 -8.05 -24.41
C HIS A 234 -24.78 -6.64 -24.94
N LEU A 235 -25.05 -6.49 -26.23
CA LEU A 235 -25.04 -5.21 -26.93
C LEU A 235 -26.10 -5.30 -28.02
N GLY A 236 -26.97 -4.31 -28.10
CA GLY A 236 -28.02 -4.27 -29.11
C GLY A 236 -28.89 -3.02 -29.00
N LYS A 237 -29.93 -2.98 -29.83
CA LYS A 237 -30.91 -1.90 -29.89
C LYS A 237 -32.30 -2.47 -29.59
N THR A 238 -33.02 -1.85 -28.66
CA THR A 238 -34.41 -2.21 -28.32
C THR A 238 -35.25 -0.93 -28.29
N HIS A 239 -36.36 -0.90 -29.03
CA HIS A 239 -37.30 0.25 -29.07
C HIS A 239 -36.59 1.61 -29.26
N ASP A 240 -35.68 1.69 -30.23
CA ASP A 240 -34.85 2.86 -30.54
C ASP A 240 -33.78 3.29 -29.52
N ALA A 241 -33.67 2.63 -28.38
CA ALA A 241 -32.57 2.83 -27.43
C ALA A 241 -31.48 1.75 -27.60
N TRP A 242 -30.22 2.20 -27.64
CA TRP A 242 -29.07 1.31 -27.55
C TRP A 242 -28.85 0.88 -26.10
N TYR A 243 -28.60 -0.41 -25.89
CA TYR A 243 -28.31 -0.97 -24.59
C TYR A 243 -27.02 -1.77 -24.63
N VAL A 244 -26.22 -1.64 -23.57
CA VAL A 244 -25.00 -2.40 -23.38
C VAL A 244 -24.92 -2.88 -21.94
N THR A 245 -24.51 -4.12 -21.77
CA THR A 245 -24.13 -4.68 -20.48
C THR A 245 -22.65 -4.94 -20.52
N LEU A 246 -21.93 -4.44 -19.53
CA LEU A 246 -20.51 -4.72 -19.35
C LEU A 246 -20.31 -5.51 -18.06
N ASN A 247 -19.22 -6.28 -18.02
CA ASN A 247 -18.74 -6.90 -16.81
C ASN A 247 -17.23 -6.62 -16.67
N PRO A 248 -16.85 -5.52 -16.00
CA PRO A 248 -15.47 -5.21 -15.67
C PRO A 248 -14.93 -6.16 -14.59
N GLN A 249 -13.77 -6.76 -14.81
CA GLN A 249 -13.15 -7.73 -13.89
C GLN A 249 -11.62 -7.76 -14.06
N ASN A 250 -10.95 -8.58 -13.25
CA ASN A 250 -9.50 -8.83 -13.34
C ASN A 250 -8.62 -7.57 -13.28
N TYR A 251 -8.97 -6.62 -12.41
CA TYR A 251 -8.16 -5.44 -12.17
C TYR A 251 -6.79 -5.82 -11.60
N LEU A 252 -5.73 -5.33 -12.24
CA LEU A 252 -4.35 -5.52 -11.84
C LEU A 252 -3.62 -4.20 -11.97
N ILE A 253 -2.85 -3.83 -10.96
CA ILE A 253 -2.10 -2.59 -10.94
C ILE A 253 -0.64 -2.86 -10.62
N GLN A 254 0.25 -2.23 -11.41
CA GLN A 254 1.69 -2.40 -11.32
C GLN A 254 2.37 -1.04 -11.40
N LYS A 255 3.45 -0.84 -10.63
CA LYS A 255 4.25 0.39 -10.74
C LYS A 255 5.00 0.38 -12.07
N CYS A 256 4.87 1.46 -12.85
CA CYS A 256 5.65 1.66 -14.06
C CYS A 256 6.97 2.32 -13.67
N ASN A 257 8.07 1.59 -13.84
CA ASN A 257 9.39 2.13 -13.53
C ASN A 257 9.98 2.94 -14.70
N GLU A 258 9.51 2.75 -15.94
CA GLU A 258 9.95 3.49 -17.14
C GLU A 258 8.80 3.56 -18.17
N PHE A 259 8.81 4.60 -19.01
CA PHE A 259 7.97 4.75 -20.21
C PHE A 259 8.82 4.52 -21.46
#